data_AF-A0A257S0L8-F1
#
_entry.id   AF-A0A257S0L8-F1
#
_cell.length_a   1.000
_cell.length_b   1.000
_cell.length_c   1.000
_cell.angle_alpha   90.00
_cell.angle_beta   90.00
_cell.angle_gamma   90.00
#
_symmetry.space_group_name_H-M   'P 1'
#
loop_
_entity.id
_entity.type
_entity.pdbx_description
1 polymer ?
#
loop_
_entity_poly.entity_id
_entity_poly.type
_entity_poly.pdbx_seq_one_letter_code
_entity_poly.pdbx_strand_id
1 'polypeptide(L)'
;MNLAARRALVAHFVAHPADALVVLRAGWRLRRRFWWRRAPFLPIPDRSYWAFRTKTAFGDELVSPAPRDMVAAARWSVRQRVGK
;
A
#
# COMPACT_ATOMS: atom_id res chain seq x y z
N MET A 1 -3.34 11.80 3.52
CA MET A 1 -4.59 11.11 3.15
C MET A 1 -5.73 11.69 3.96
N ASN A 2 -6.65 12.41 3.31
CA ASN A 2 -7.84 13.00 3.93
C ASN A 2 -8.87 11.90 4.30
N LEU A 3 -9.84 12.22 5.16
CA LEU A 3 -10.85 11.26 5.65
C LEU A 3 -11.72 10.69 4.51
N ALA A 4 -12.00 11.49 3.49
CA ALA A 4 -12.75 11.08 2.30
C ALA A 4 -12.02 9.97 1.51
N ALA A 5 -10.72 10.12 1.25
CA ALA A 5 -9.93 9.10 0.57
C ALA A 5 -9.86 7.79 1.37
N ARG A 6 -9.79 7.87 2.72
CA ARG A 6 -9.85 6.67 3.58
C ARG A 6 -11.17 5.91 3.41
N ARG A 7 -12.30 6.63 3.42
CA ARG A 7 -13.62 6.01 3.23
C ARG A 7 -13.78 5.40 1.85
N ALA A 8 -13.34 6.10 0.80
CA ALA A 8 -13.36 5.58 -0.57
C ALA A 8 -12.50 4.31 -0.72
N LEU A 9 -11.32 4.27 -0.09
CA LEU A 9 -10.46 3.10 -0.09
C LEU A 9 -11.09 1.91 0.65
N VAL A 10 -11.69 2.15 1.81
CA VAL A 10 -12.39 1.10 2.57
C VAL A 10 -13.58 0.58 1.76
N ALA A 11 -14.40 1.45 1.18
CA ALA A 11 -15.52 1.06 0.33
C ALA A 11 -15.06 0.23 -0.88
N HIS A 12 -13.94 0.62 -1.52
CA HIS A 12 -13.35 -0.16 -2.62
C HIS A 12 -12.98 -1.58 -2.19
N PHE A 13 -12.32 -1.75 -1.04
CA PHE A 13 -11.93 -3.06 -0.53
C PHE A 13 -13.10 -3.92 -0.06
N VAL A 14 -14.17 -3.30 0.46
CA VAL A 14 -15.41 -4.01 0.78
C VAL A 14 -16.08 -4.53 -0.50
N ALA A 15 -16.10 -3.72 -1.57
CA ALA A 15 -16.66 -4.13 -2.86
C ALA A 15 -15.77 -5.11 -3.65
N HIS A 16 -14.44 -5.08 -3.43
CA HIS A 16 -13.45 -5.88 -4.15
C HIS A 16 -12.51 -6.60 -3.18
N PRO A 17 -12.96 -7.68 -2.52
CA PRO A 17 -12.17 -8.36 -1.49
C PRO A 17 -10.86 -8.97 -2.04
N ALA A 18 -10.85 -9.39 -3.30
CA ALA A 18 -9.63 -9.89 -3.95
C ALA A 18 -8.53 -8.82 -4.06
N ASP A 19 -8.90 -7.56 -4.29
CA ASP A 19 -7.94 -6.46 -4.34
C ASP A 19 -7.32 -6.20 -2.96
N ALA A 20 -8.11 -6.32 -1.90
CA ALA A 20 -7.63 -6.21 -0.53
C ALA A 20 -6.56 -7.28 -0.23
N LEU A 21 -6.78 -8.52 -0.66
CA LEU A 21 -5.81 -9.60 -0.51
C LEU A 21 -4.50 -9.32 -1.26
N VAL A 22 -4.57 -8.77 -2.48
CA VAL A 22 -3.38 -8.41 -3.24
C VAL A 22 -2.58 -7.31 -2.56
N VAL A 23 -3.26 -6.28 -2.05
CA VAL A 23 -2.61 -5.19 -1.30
C VAL A 23 -1.97 -5.71 -0.01
N LEU A 24 -2.67 -6.58 0.73
CA LEU A 24 -2.11 -7.24 1.91
C LEU A 24 -0.88 -8.09 1.57
N ARG A 25 -0.90 -8.84 0.47
CA ARG A 25 0.24 -9.66 0.02
C ARG A 25 1.43 -8.80 -0.38
N ALA A 26 1.19 -7.68 -1.06
CA ALA A 26 2.26 -6.71 -1.39
C ALA A 26 2.84 -6.09 -0.10
N GLY A 27 2.00 -5.65 0.82
CA GLY A 27 2.41 -5.13 2.13
C GLY A 27 3.22 -6.15 2.93
N TRP A 28 2.81 -7.42 2.92
CA TRP A 28 3.54 -8.51 3.57
C TRP A 28 4.96 -8.68 3.02
N ARG A 29 5.16 -8.54 1.72
CA ARG A 29 6.50 -8.61 1.12
C ARG A 29 7.39 -7.44 1.54
N LEU A 30 6.80 -6.27 1.76
CA LEU A 30 7.48 -5.02 2.13
C LEU A 30 7.48 -4.74 3.64
N ARG A 31 6.94 -5.65 4.45
CA ARG A 31 6.74 -5.45 5.88
C ARG A 31 8.07 -5.16 6.59
N ARG A 32 8.05 -4.20 7.52
CA ARG A 32 9.17 -3.98 8.44
C ARG A 32 9.26 -5.12 9.46
N ARG A 33 10.47 -5.50 9.89
CA ARG A 33 10.66 -6.44 11.00
C ARG A 33 9.96 -5.90 12.26
N PHE A 34 9.22 -6.75 12.98
CA PHE A 34 8.45 -6.40 14.19
C PHE A 34 7.24 -5.47 13.98
N TRP A 35 6.63 -5.44 12.79
CA TRP A 35 5.39 -4.70 12.54
C TRP A 35 4.25 -5.04 13.54
N TRP A 36 4.21 -6.26 14.06
CA TRP A 36 3.22 -6.74 15.05
C TRP A 36 3.37 -6.13 16.45
N ARG A 37 4.48 -5.42 16.75
CA ARG A 37 4.69 -4.82 18.08
C ARG A 37 3.96 -3.49 18.28
N ARG A 38 3.38 -2.91 17.22
CA ARG A 38 2.72 -1.60 17.29
C ARG A 38 1.43 -1.60 16.46
N ALA A 39 0.35 -1.11 17.05
CA ALA A 39 -0.88 -0.82 16.31
C ALA A 39 -0.56 0.13 15.13
N PRO A 40 -1.18 -0.06 13.95
CA PRO A 40 -2.41 -0.82 13.70
C PRO A 40 -2.23 -2.30 13.30
N PHE A 41 -1.15 -2.98 13.71
CA PHE A 41 -0.91 -4.43 13.49
C PHE A 41 -1.13 -4.88 12.03
N LEU A 42 -0.90 -3.98 11.09
CA LEU A 42 -0.96 -4.26 9.67
C LEU A 42 0.48 -4.43 9.17
N PRO A 43 0.72 -5.32 8.19
CA PRO A 43 2.01 -5.44 7.53
C PRO A 43 2.20 -4.25 6.58
N ILE A 44 2.36 -3.05 7.16
CA ILE A 44 2.60 -1.83 6.41
C ILE A 44 4.11 -1.62 6.20
N PRO A 45 4.52 -1.19 5.01
CA PRO A 45 5.89 -0.77 4.76
C PRO A 45 6.29 0.40 5.65
N ASP A 46 7.60 0.55 5.88
CA ASP A 46 8.12 1.67 6.66
C ASP A 46 7.76 3.03 6.02
N ARG A 47 7.52 4.06 6.84
CA ARG A 47 7.21 5.41 6.36
C ARG A 47 8.31 6.00 5.49
N SER A 48 9.58 5.71 5.80
CA SER A 48 10.73 6.17 5.01
C SER A 48 10.73 5.56 3.60
N TYR A 49 10.43 4.26 3.50
CA TYR A 49 10.27 3.56 2.23
C TYR A 49 9.12 4.15 1.41
N TRP A 50 7.98 4.40 2.05
CA TRP A 50 6.84 5.03 1.38
C TRP A 50 7.16 6.45 0.89
N ALA A 51 7.80 7.29 1.71
CA ALA A 51 8.16 8.64 1.32
C ALA A 51 9.12 8.64 0.11
N PHE A 52 10.14 7.77 0.14
CA PHE A 52 11.05 7.57 -0.99
C PHE A 52 10.27 7.15 -2.26
N ARG A 53 9.41 6.13 -2.15
CA ARG A 53 8.65 5.62 -3.30
C ARG A 53 7.67 6.61 -3.87
N THR A 54 6.96 7.35 -3.03
CA THR A 54 6.02 8.39 -3.47
C THR A 54 6.79 9.50 -4.20
N LYS A 55 7.93 9.95 -3.66
CA LYS A 55 8.77 10.97 -4.29
C LYS A 55 9.28 10.52 -5.67
N THR A 56 9.71 9.27 -5.81
CA THR A 56 10.19 8.74 -7.10
C THR A 56 9.05 8.51 -8.11
N ALA A 57 7.87 8.07 -7.65
CA ALA A 57 6.77 7.71 -8.53
C ALA A 57 5.90 8.90 -8.97
N PHE A 58 5.75 9.91 -8.11
CA PHE A 58 4.81 11.03 -8.30
C PHE A 58 5.47 12.41 -8.26
N GLY A 59 6.78 12.52 -7.96
CA GLY A 59 7.46 13.80 -7.81
C GLY A 59 7.18 14.48 -6.45
N ASP A 60 7.35 15.81 -6.39
CA ASP A 60 7.11 16.62 -5.18
C ASP A 60 5.63 16.98 -4.97
N GLU A 61 4.74 16.68 -5.93
CA GLU A 61 3.30 16.81 -5.71
C GLU A 61 2.78 15.65 -4.86
N LEU A 62 2.26 15.97 -3.68
CA LEU A 62 1.54 15.05 -2.79
C LEU A 62 0.16 14.68 -3.39
N VAL A 63 0.14 14.13 -4.60
CA VAL A 63 -1.08 13.55 -5.18
C VAL A 63 -1.41 12.30 -4.37
N SER A 64 -2.55 12.35 -3.67
CA SER A 64 -3.07 11.15 -3.00
C SER A 64 -3.51 10.17 -4.09
N PRO A 65 -2.88 8.98 -4.20
CA PRO A 65 -3.23 8.04 -5.26
C PRO A 65 -4.69 7.59 -5.12
N ALA A 66 -5.36 7.34 -6.24
CA ALA A 66 -6.68 6.72 -6.18
C ALA A 66 -6.56 5.26 -5.69
N PRO A 67 -7.61 4.67 -5.11
CA PRO A 67 -7.60 3.26 -4.70
C PRO A 67 -7.16 2.31 -5.82
N ARG A 68 -7.56 2.59 -7.07
CA ARG A 68 -7.17 1.80 -8.25
C ARG A 68 -5.67 1.82 -8.52
N ASP A 69 -5.02 2.97 -8.36
CA ASP A 69 -3.56 3.10 -8.55
C ASP A 69 -2.80 2.30 -7.50
N MET A 70 -3.29 2.33 -6.25
CA MET A 70 -2.72 1.53 -5.15
C MET A 70 -2.82 0.02 -5.44
N VAL A 71 -3.98 -0.44 -5.94
CA VAL A 71 -4.18 -1.85 -6.34
C VAL A 71 -3.30 -2.22 -7.52
N ALA A 72 -3.18 -1.36 -8.53
CA ALA A 72 -2.31 -1.60 -9.69
C ALA A 72 -0.84 -1.74 -9.28
N ALA A 73 -0.36 -0.84 -8.40
CA ALA A 73 0.98 -0.93 -7.82
C ALA A 73 1.19 -2.20 -7.00
N ALA A 74 0.20 -2.61 -6.19
CA ALA A 74 0.25 -3.85 -5.42
C ALA A 74 0.31 -5.09 -6.33
N ARG A 75 -0.53 -5.13 -7.38
CA ARG A 75 -0.52 -6.19 -8.40
C ARG A 75 0.83 -6.29 -9.11
N TRP A 76 1.45 -5.16 -9.43
CA TRP A 76 2.80 -5.13 -9.98
C TRP A 76 3.80 -5.70 -8.97
N SER A 77 3.77 -5.24 -7.72
CA SER A 77 4.68 -5.69 -6.65
C SER A 77 4.62 -7.19 -6.40
N VAL A 78 3.42 -7.80 -6.40
CA VAL A 78 3.29 -9.26 -6.19
C VAL A 78 3.82 -10.07 -7.38
N ARG A 79 3.82 -9.52 -8.60
CA ARG A 79 4.36 -10.19 -9.79
C ARG A 79 5.88 -10.09 -9.90
N GLN A 80 6.49 -9.04 -9.35
CA GLN A 80 7.94 -8.89 -9.39
C GLN A 80 8.62 -10.06 -8.65
N ARG A 81 9.55 -10.73 -9.32
CA ARG A 81 10.48 -11.66 -8.68
C ARG A 81 11.58 -10.84 -8.04
N VAL A 82 11.40 -10.50 -6.76
CA VAL A 82 12.47 -9.88 -5.99
C VAL A 82 13.46 -11.01 -5.71
N GLY A 83 14.67 -10.93 -6.29
CA GLY A 83 15.75 -11.86 -5.99
C GLY A 83 15.99 -11.91 -4.48
N LYS A 84 16.10 -13.11 -3.94
CA LYS A 84 16.53 -13.31 -2.55
C LYS A 84 18.01 -12.96 -2.42
#